data_AF-A0A0A8YJC6-F1
#
_entry.id   AF-A0A0A8YJC6-F1
#
_cell.length_a   1.000
_cell.length_b   1.000
_cell.length_c   1.000
_cell.angle_alpha   90.00
_cell.angle_beta   90.00
_cell.angle_gamma   90.00
#
_symmetry.space_group_name_H-M   'P 1'
#
loop_
_entity.id
_entity.type
_entity.pdbx_description
1 polymer ?
#
loop_
_entity_poly.entity_id
_entity_poly.type
_entity_poly.pdbx_seq_one_letter_code
_entity_poly.pdbx_strand_id
1 'polypeptide(L)'
;MRPPPPPPLPLLSFLLLLALLPTPPGAAAAGGPDAWEALRAAAALRRASPAVQEGAAAGVLRRLLPSHARSFRFQIDSKGSVCGESSCFKISNVVDNSAKGGAEILIQGTTAVELASGLHWYLKYWCGAHISWDKTGGAQLASIPTPGSLPQVKGTGVKIERPVPWNYYQNVVTSSCETFLCSDFCFIIFILFQRYSCIQPQAPGSSLKSDILPSGCCKYE
;
A
#
# COMPACT_ATOMS: atom_id res chain seq x y z
N MET A 1 46.38 54.86 18.18
CA MET A 1 45.46 54.41 17.12
C MET A 1 44.86 53.08 17.57
N ARG A 2 43.54 52.99 17.71
CA ARG A 2 42.85 51.76 18.15
C ARG A 2 42.47 50.96 16.89
N PRO A 3 42.78 49.64 16.80
CA PRO A 3 42.41 48.85 15.64
C PRO A 3 40.88 48.74 15.51
N PRO A 4 40.33 48.69 14.28
CA PRO A 4 38.89 48.57 14.07
C PRO A 4 38.38 47.19 14.54
N PRO A 5 37.15 47.11 15.09
CA PRO A 5 36.58 45.85 15.54
C PRO A 5 36.32 44.91 14.36
N PRO A 6 36.45 43.58 14.55
CA PRO A 6 36.19 42.59 13.51
C PRO A 6 34.70 42.58 13.11
N PRO A 7 34.38 42.25 11.84
CA PRO A 7 33.00 42.21 11.37
C PRO A 7 32.20 41.12 12.10
N PRO A 8 30.88 41.29 12.27
CA PRO A 8 30.04 40.35 12.98
C PRO A 8 29.94 39.01 12.21
N LEU A 9 30.59 37.98 12.76
CA LEU A 9 30.48 36.58 12.35
C LEU A 9 29.05 35.99 12.25
N PRO A 10 27.99 36.45 12.96
CA PRO A 10 26.68 35.80 12.86
C PRO A 10 26.01 35.93 11.49
N LEU A 11 26.36 36.94 10.68
CA LEU A 11 25.69 37.15 9.39
C LEU A 11 26.11 36.11 8.35
N LEU A 12 27.40 35.73 8.35
CA LEU A 12 27.91 34.71 7.44
C LEU A 12 27.38 33.32 7.80
N SER A 13 27.33 32.99 9.09
CA SER A 13 26.75 31.74 9.58
C SER A 13 25.26 31.66 9.30
N PHE A 14 24.53 32.77 9.42
CA PHE A 14 23.11 32.85 9.08
C PHE A 14 22.86 32.68 7.58
N LEU A 15 23.69 33.30 6.73
CA LEU A 15 23.62 33.14 5.26
C LEU A 15 23.98 31.71 4.82
N LEU A 16 24.96 31.07 5.46
CA LEU A 16 25.28 29.65 5.24
C LEU A 16 24.12 28.74 5.67
N LEU A 17 23.47 29.03 6.79
CA LEU A 17 22.29 28.29 7.26
C LEU A 17 21.11 28.43 6.28
N LEU A 18 20.93 29.62 5.71
CA LEU A 18 19.93 29.90 4.66
C LEU A 18 20.27 29.21 3.33
N ALA A 19 21.54 29.07 2.98
CA ALA A 19 21.98 28.34 1.79
C ALA A 19 21.91 26.81 1.94
N LEU A 20 21.94 26.30 3.18
CA LEU A 20 21.77 24.88 3.53
C LEU A 20 20.31 24.46 3.73
N LEU A 21 19.38 25.42 3.86
CA LEU A 21 17.96 25.12 3.82
C LEU A 21 17.64 24.61 2.41
N PRO A 22 17.14 23.37 2.26
CA PRO A 22 16.73 22.87 0.96
C PRO A 22 15.68 23.84 0.41
N THR A 23 16.01 24.51 -0.70
CA THR A 23 15.06 25.35 -1.42
C THR A 23 13.82 24.49 -1.65
N PRO A 24 12.62 24.90 -1.20
CA PRO A 24 11.43 24.16 -1.56
C PRO A 24 11.43 24.06 -3.09
N PRO A 25 11.19 22.88 -3.68
CA PRO A 25 11.06 22.79 -5.12
C PRO A 25 10.03 23.86 -5.53
N GLY A 26 10.40 24.75 -6.46
CA GLY A 26 9.55 25.87 -6.90
C GLY A 26 8.16 25.44 -7.40
N ALA A 27 7.93 24.13 -7.52
CA ALA A 27 6.62 23.50 -7.74
C ALA A 27 5.63 23.68 -6.58
N ALA A 28 6.06 23.97 -5.34
CA ALA A 28 5.12 24.13 -4.22
C ALA A 28 4.22 25.37 -4.33
N ALA A 29 4.56 26.33 -5.20
CA ALA A 29 3.79 27.56 -5.40
C ALA A 29 2.82 27.50 -6.60
N ALA A 30 2.90 26.47 -7.46
CA ALA A 30 2.04 26.34 -8.62
C ALA A 30 0.92 25.33 -8.31
N GLY A 31 -0.29 25.79 -8.03
CA GLY A 31 -1.46 24.92 -8.12
C GLY A 31 -1.70 24.57 -9.59
N GLY A 32 -1.97 23.30 -9.91
CA GLY A 32 -2.31 22.88 -11.27
C GLY A 32 -1.88 21.45 -11.64
N PRO A 33 -2.26 20.96 -12.84
CA PRO A 33 -1.92 19.62 -13.32
C PRO A 33 -0.40 19.38 -13.43
N ASP A 34 0.38 20.40 -13.78
CA ASP A 34 1.85 20.32 -13.91
C ASP A 34 2.53 20.06 -12.57
N ALA A 35 2.01 20.66 -11.49
CA ALA A 35 2.52 20.42 -10.14
C ALA A 35 2.21 19.00 -9.66
N TRP A 36 1.07 18.44 -10.09
CA TRP A 36 0.75 17.05 -9.79
C TRP A 36 1.68 16.08 -10.50
N GLU A 37 2.00 16.31 -11.77
CA GLU A 37 2.99 15.51 -12.51
C GLU A 37 4.39 15.62 -11.90
N ALA A 38 4.82 16.82 -11.53
CA ALA A 38 6.08 17.03 -10.82
C ALA A 38 6.11 16.28 -9.48
N LEU A 39 5.00 16.26 -8.73
CA LEU A 39 4.89 15.49 -7.50
C LEU A 39 4.98 13.98 -7.75
N ARG A 40 4.34 13.44 -8.81
CA ARG A 40 4.47 12.01 -9.13
C ARG A 40 5.89 11.65 -9.50
N ALA A 41 6.54 12.48 -10.32
CA ALA A 41 7.92 12.25 -10.74
C ALA A 41 8.87 12.27 -9.54
N ALA A 42 8.70 13.24 -8.63
CA ALA A 42 9.46 13.30 -7.39
C ALA A 42 9.20 12.08 -6.49
N ALA A 43 7.95 11.64 -6.35
CA ALA A 43 7.59 10.45 -5.59
C ALA A 43 8.18 9.17 -6.21
N ALA A 44 8.18 9.06 -7.55
CA ALA A 44 8.77 7.94 -8.28
C ALA A 44 10.29 7.88 -8.09
N LEU A 45 10.98 9.03 -8.08
CA LEU A 45 12.42 9.10 -7.84
C LEU A 45 12.80 8.66 -6.42
N ARG A 46 11.93 8.93 -5.44
CA ARG A 46 12.14 8.53 -4.02
C ARG A 46 11.63 7.13 -3.71
N ARG A 47 11.16 6.38 -4.72
CA ARG A 47 10.62 5.04 -4.51
C ARG A 47 11.73 4.09 -4.05
N ALA A 48 11.43 3.33 -3.01
CA ALA A 48 12.35 2.31 -2.50
C ALA A 48 12.60 1.22 -3.54
N SER A 49 13.74 0.52 -3.42
CA SER A 49 14.06 -0.58 -4.33
C SER A 49 13.00 -1.70 -4.28
N PRO A 50 12.84 -2.49 -5.35
CA PRO A 50 11.91 -3.62 -5.39
C PRO A 50 12.03 -4.55 -4.17
N ALA A 51 13.25 -4.93 -3.80
CA ALA A 51 13.50 -5.81 -2.66
C ALA A 51 13.02 -5.21 -1.32
N VAL A 52 13.16 -3.90 -1.11
CA VAL A 52 12.67 -3.22 0.10
C VAL A 52 11.15 -3.20 0.12
N GLN A 53 10.51 -2.96 -1.03
CA GLN A 53 9.05 -2.97 -1.16
C GLN A 53 8.45 -4.36 -0.93
N GLU A 54 9.04 -5.40 -1.51
CA GLU A 54 8.67 -6.80 -1.30
C GLU A 54 8.87 -7.20 0.17
N GLY A 55 10.00 -6.81 0.76
CA GLY A 55 10.30 -7.02 2.18
C GLY A 55 9.29 -6.33 3.10
N ALA A 56 8.84 -5.12 2.74
CA ALA A 56 7.80 -4.41 3.47
C ALA A 56 6.45 -5.17 3.41
N ALA A 57 6.05 -5.64 2.23
CA ALA A 57 4.83 -6.46 2.06
C ALA A 57 4.93 -7.79 2.82
N ALA A 58 6.07 -8.46 2.78
CA ALA A 58 6.33 -9.66 3.58
C ALA A 58 6.29 -9.36 5.09
N GLY A 59 6.78 -8.19 5.51
CA GLY A 59 6.69 -7.73 6.89
C GLY A 59 5.24 -7.50 7.34
N VAL A 60 4.38 -6.99 6.45
CA VAL A 60 2.93 -6.91 6.66
C VAL A 60 2.37 -8.32 6.87
N LEU A 61 2.60 -9.24 5.94
CA LEU A 61 2.13 -10.62 6.08
C LEU A 61 2.55 -11.26 7.41
N ARG A 62 3.83 -11.12 7.82
CA ARG A 62 4.34 -11.70 9.07
C ARG A 62 3.63 -11.17 10.32
N ARG A 63 3.21 -9.90 10.32
CA ARG A 63 2.47 -9.32 11.44
C ARG A 63 1.00 -9.77 11.43
N LEU A 64 0.40 -9.99 10.26
CA LEU A 64 -0.99 -10.44 10.14
C LEU A 64 -1.14 -11.95 10.42
N LEU A 65 -0.30 -12.75 9.78
CA LEU A 65 -0.36 -14.21 9.72
C LEU A 65 1.06 -14.79 9.86
N PRO A 66 1.62 -14.81 11.08
CA PRO A 66 2.99 -15.27 11.31
C PRO A 66 3.26 -16.69 10.76
N SER A 67 2.29 -17.59 10.88
CA SER A 67 2.36 -18.98 10.38
C SER A 67 2.39 -19.10 8.87
N HIS A 68 1.89 -18.11 8.13
CA HIS A 68 1.74 -18.13 6.68
C HIS A 68 2.85 -17.35 5.96
N ALA A 69 3.87 -16.89 6.69
CA ALA A 69 4.96 -16.07 6.14
C ALA A 69 5.70 -16.70 4.95
N ARG A 70 5.65 -18.03 4.81
CA ARG A 70 6.26 -18.78 3.70
C ARG A 70 5.27 -19.20 2.61
N SER A 71 3.96 -19.11 2.86
CA SER A 71 2.91 -19.50 1.91
C SER A 71 2.69 -18.48 0.79
N PHE A 72 3.21 -17.26 0.94
CA PHE A 72 3.06 -16.19 -0.05
C PHE A 72 4.42 -15.72 -0.57
N ARG A 73 4.50 -15.48 -1.87
CA ARG A 73 5.63 -14.82 -2.54
C ARG A 73 5.15 -13.47 -3.06
N PHE A 74 5.90 -12.42 -2.75
CA PHE A 74 5.66 -11.06 -3.25
C PHE A 74 6.70 -10.70 -4.29
N GLN A 75 6.29 -10.05 -5.37
CA GLN A 75 7.19 -9.63 -6.43
C GLN A 75 6.76 -8.31 -7.06
N ILE A 76 7.68 -7.36 -7.16
CA ILE A 76 7.44 -6.10 -7.87
C ILE A 76 7.61 -6.32 -9.37
N ASP A 77 6.59 -5.95 -10.15
CA ASP A 77 6.61 -5.98 -11.61
C ASP A 77 7.42 -4.81 -12.17
N SER A 78 8.74 -4.88 -12.00
CA SER A 78 9.67 -3.81 -12.41
C SER A 78 9.74 -3.62 -13.92
N LYS A 79 9.32 -4.63 -14.70
CA LYS A 79 9.36 -4.63 -16.17
C LYS A 79 8.02 -4.25 -16.82
N GLY A 80 6.97 -4.01 -16.02
CA GLY A 80 5.62 -3.71 -16.53
C GLY A 80 5.00 -4.86 -17.32
N SER A 81 5.45 -6.09 -17.09
CA SER A 81 5.01 -7.29 -17.84
C SER A 81 3.58 -7.72 -17.49
N VAL A 82 3.08 -7.31 -16.33
CA VAL A 82 1.78 -7.69 -15.77
C VAL A 82 0.83 -6.50 -15.78
N CYS A 83 1.31 -5.35 -15.32
CA CYS A 83 0.48 -4.15 -15.13
C CYS A 83 0.66 -3.10 -16.23
N GLY A 84 1.70 -3.20 -17.07
CA GLY A 84 2.03 -2.12 -18.01
C GLY A 84 2.27 -0.81 -17.28
N GLU A 85 1.52 0.23 -17.66
CA GLU A 85 1.62 1.57 -17.08
C GLU A 85 0.62 1.80 -15.92
N SER A 86 -0.33 0.89 -15.69
CA SER A 86 -1.35 1.05 -14.66
C SER A 86 -0.85 0.57 -13.30
N SER A 87 -1.38 1.16 -12.21
CA SER A 87 -1.11 0.66 -10.87
C SER A 87 -1.98 -0.56 -10.59
N CYS A 88 -1.38 -1.76 -10.63
CA CYS A 88 -2.14 -3.00 -10.55
C CYS A 88 -1.47 -4.04 -9.64
N PHE A 89 -2.25 -5.05 -9.26
CA PHE A 89 -1.74 -6.30 -8.72
C PHE A 89 -2.32 -7.50 -9.46
N LYS A 90 -1.57 -8.60 -9.45
CA LYS A 90 -1.99 -9.90 -9.96
C LYS A 90 -1.74 -10.98 -8.91
N ILE A 91 -2.74 -11.83 -8.70
CA ILE A 91 -2.67 -12.97 -7.80
C ILE A 91 -2.69 -14.24 -8.66
N SER A 92 -1.74 -15.13 -8.43
CA SER A 92 -1.62 -16.40 -9.17
C SER A 92 -1.09 -17.50 -8.24
N ASN A 93 -1.27 -18.77 -8.63
CA ASN A 93 -0.64 -19.87 -7.90
C ASN A 93 0.83 -19.99 -8.33
N VAL A 94 1.69 -20.38 -7.39
CA VAL A 94 3.08 -20.71 -7.71
C VAL A 94 3.11 -22.02 -8.49
N VAL A 95 3.78 -22.02 -9.64
CA VAL A 95 3.87 -23.18 -10.55
C VAL A 95 4.97 -24.18 -10.14
N ASP A 96 5.83 -23.79 -9.18
CA ASP A 96 6.93 -24.63 -8.71
C ASP A 96 6.40 -25.83 -7.90
N ASN A 97 6.50 -27.03 -8.46
CA ASN A 97 6.21 -28.32 -7.83
C ASN A 97 7.18 -28.72 -6.69
N SER A 98 7.90 -27.76 -6.10
CA SER A 98 8.85 -28.04 -5.03
C SER A 98 8.17 -28.08 -3.67
N ALA A 99 7.75 -29.30 -3.30
CA ALA A 99 7.65 -29.85 -1.96
C ALA A 99 6.71 -29.16 -0.94
N LYS A 100 6.11 -30.00 -0.09
CA LYS A 100 5.35 -29.58 1.10
C LYS A 100 6.12 -28.49 1.86
N GLY A 101 5.63 -27.25 1.83
CA GLY A 101 6.21 -26.10 2.54
C GLY A 101 6.75 -24.94 1.68
N GLY A 102 6.63 -25.01 0.35
CA GLY A 102 6.88 -23.88 -0.56
C GLY A 102 5.77 -22.82 -0.58
N ALA A 103 6.03 -21.67 -1.20
CA ALA A 103 5.01 -20.64 -1.40
C ALA A 103 3.90 -21.16 -2.30
N GLU A 104 2.65 -20.98 -1.89
CA GLU A 104 1.44 -21.44 -2.58
C GLU A 104 0.91 -20.36 -3.53
N ILE A 105 0.96 -19.10 -3.08
CA ILE A 105 0.38 -17.95 -3.78
C ILE A 105 1.46 -16.93 -4.13
N LEU A 106 1.47 -16.50 -5.39
CA LEU A 106 2.29 -15.42 -5.91
C LEU A 106 1.44 -14.17 -6.10
N ILE A 107 1.86 -13.07 -5.47
CA ILE A 107 1.26 -11.74 -5.62
C ILE A 107 2.30 -10.84 -6.29
N GLN A 108 1.96 -10.39 -7.49
CA GLN A 108 2.75 -9.43 -8.26
C GLN A 108 2.09 -8.06 -8.23
N GLY A 109 2.84 -6.98 -8.23
CA GLY A 109 2.27 -5.63 -8.26
C GLY A 109 3.28 -4.54 -8.59
N THR A 110 2.79 -3.34 -8.87
CA THR A 110 3.65 -2.20 -9.25
C THR A 110 4.36 -1.55 -8.06
N THR A 111 3.75 -1.56 -6.87
CA THR A 111 4.38 -1.08 -5.63
C THR A 111 4.02 -1.96 -4.43
N ALA A 112 4.68 -1.74 -3.29
CA ALA A 112 4.36 -2.39 -2.02
C ALA A 112 2.88 -2.26 -1.61
N VAL A 113 2.24 -1.15 -1.98
CA VAL A 113 0.82 -0.88 -1.72
C VAL A 113 -0.08 -1.84 -2.48
N GLU A 114 0.21 -2.08 -3.75
CA GLU A 114 -0.51 -3.02 -4.62
C GLU A 114 -0.29 -4.46 -4.15
N LEU A 115 0.92 -4.79 -3.69
CA LEU A 115 1.21 -6.10 -3.08
C LEU A 115 0.37 -6.34 -1.81
N ALA A 116 0.31 -5.36 -0.91
CA ALA A 116 -0.50 -5.45 0.31
C ALA A 116 -2.01 -5.48 -0.02
N SER A 117 -2.45 -4.72 -1.01
CA SER A 117 -3.82 -4.75 -1.51
C SER A 117 -4.19 -6.11 -2.09
N GLY A 118 -3.29 -6.73 -2.84
CA GLY A 118 -3.45 -8.08 -3.37
C GLY A 118 -3.53 -9.14 -2.28
N LEU A 119 -2.71 -9.02 -1.22
CA LEU A 119 -2.80 -9.89 -0.05
C LEU A 119 -4.18 -9.77 0.60
N HIS A 120 -4.63 -8.55 0.88
CA HIS A 120 -5.95 -8.34 1.47
C HIS A 120 -7.07 -8.90 0.57
N TRP A 121 -7.00 -8.65 -0.73
CA TRP A 121 -7.99 -9.14 -1.69
C TRP A 121 -8.08 -10.68 -1.64
N TYR A 122 -6.94 -11.36 -1.64
CA TYR A 122 -6.91 -12.82 -1.51
C TYR A 122 -7.54 -13.30 -0.20
N LEU A 123 -7.16 -12.69 0.93
CA LEU A 123 -7.68 -13.05 2.24
C LEU A 123 -9.20 -12.83 2.33
N LYS A 124 -9.71 -11.73 1.79
CA LYS A 124 -11.14 -11.41 1.78
C LYS A 124 -11.95 -12.38 0.91
N TYR A 125 -11.53 -12.57 -0.34
CA TYR A 125 -12.37 -13.26 -1.33
C TYR A 125 -12.13 -14.77 -1.41
N TRP A 126 -10.92 -15.26 -1.14
CA TRP A 126 -10.63 -16.70 -1.15
C TRP A 126 -10.67 -17.31 0.24
N CYS A 127 -10.18 -16.60 1.27
CA CYS A 127 -10.15 -17.14 2.63
C CYS A 127 -11.35 -16.69 3.48
N GLY A 128 -12.19 -15.76 3.00
CA GLY A 128 -13.32 -15.25 3.77
C GLY A 128 -12.91 -14.52 5.05
N ALA A 129 -11.70 -13.94 5.07
CA ALA A 129 -11.20 -13.19 6.21
C ALA A 129 -11.73 -11.75 6.18
N HIS A 130 -11.87 -11.14 7.35
CA HIS A 130 -12.25 -9.74 7.48
C HIS A 130 -11.21 -9.00 8.33
N ILE A 131 -10.82 -7.81 7.89
CA ILE A 131 -9.86 -6.96 8.59
C ILE A 131 -10.51 -5.60 8.71
N SER A 132 -10.75 -5.13 9.92
CA SER A 132 -11.18 -3.78 10.23
C SER A 132 -10.41 -3.24 11.44
N TRP A 133 -10.78 -2.05 11.87
CA TRP A 133 -10.27 -1.47 13.11
C TRP A 133 -10.71 -2.31 14.30
N ASP A 134 -9.87 -2.41 15.33
CA ASP A 134 -10.17 -3.23 16.51
C ASP A 134 -11.49 -2.80 17.17
N LYS A 135 -11.77 -1.49 17.21
CA LYS A 135 -13.03 -0.95 17.72
C LYS A 135 -14.25 -1.21 16.81
N THR A 136 -14.05 -1.60 15.56
CA THR A 136 -15.10 -1.80 14.53
C THR A 136 -15.15 -3.25 14.05
N GLY A 137 -14.60 -4.20 14.81
CA GLY A 137 -14.66 -5.63 14.50
C GLY A 137 -13.32 -6.34 14.36
N GLY A 138 -12.21 -5.59 14.33
CA GLY A 138 -10.84 -6.11 14.34
C GLY A 138 -10.52 -7.05 13.18
N ALA A 139 -9.51 -7.91 13.40
CA ALA A 139 -9.09 -8.91 12.43
C ALA A 139 -9.76 -10.27 12.71
N GLN A 140 -10.73 -10.63 11.87
CA GLN A 140 -11.36 -11.95 11.85
C GLN A 140 -10.63 -12.86 10.87
N LEU A 141 -9.61 -13.55 11.38
CA LEU A 141 -8.67 -14.36 10.60
C LEU A 141 -8.89 -15.87 10.74
N ALA A 142 -9.87 -16.29 11.55
CA ALA A 142 -10.11 -17.71 11.87
C ALA A 142 -10.55 -18.56 10.67
N SER A 143 -11.08 -17.95 9.62
CA SER A 143 -11.49 -18.60 8.38
C SER A 143 -10.32 -18.98 7.48
N ILE A 144 -9.10 -18.51 7.77
CA ILE A 144 -7.93 -18.73 6.92
C ILE A 144 -7.40 -20.16 7.13
N PRO A 145 -7.34 -20.99 6.06
CA PRO A 145 -6.83 -22.35 6.16
C PRO A 145 -5.35 -22.40 6.58
N THR A 146 -4.93 -23.54 7.12
CA THR A 146 -3.53 -23.76 7.46
C THR A 146 -2.61 -23.68 6.24
N PRO A 147 -1.33 -23.30 6.41
CA PRO A 147 -0.33 -23.38 5.35
C PRO A 147 -0.34 -24.75 4.65
N GLY A 148 -0.31 -24.78 3.33
CA GLY A 148 -0.42 -25.98 2.50
C GLY A 148 -1.85 -26.36 2.10
N SER A 149 -2.85 -25.64 2.60
CA SER A 149 -4.27 -25.84 2.29
C SER A 149 -4.96 -24.56 1.81
N LEU A 150 -4.18 -23.56 1.38
CA LEU A 150 -4.74 -22.30 0.93
C LEU A 150 -5.55 -22.48 -0.36
N PRO A 151 -6.70 -21.80 -0.53
CA PRO A 151 -7.55 -21.97 -1.70
C PRO A 151 -6.83 -21.54 -2.99
N GLN A 152 -6.74 -22.45 -3.96
CA GLN A 152 -6.09 -22.13 -5.23
C GLN A 152 -6.90 -21.10 -6.04
N VAL A 153 -6.19 -20.20 -6.71
CA VAL A 153 -6.78 -19.26 -7.66
C VAL A 153 -7.11 -20.01 -8.95
N LYS A 154 -8.33 -19.88 -9.48
CA LYS A 154 -8.72 -20.57 -10.72
C LYS A 154 -8.07 -19.92 -11.95
N GLY A 155 -7.75 -20.73 -12.96
CA GLY A 155 -7.23 -20.25 -14.25
C GLY A 155 -5.81 -19.67 -14.18
N THR A 156 -5.55 -18.62 -14.95
CA THR A 156 -4.22 -17.97 -15.07
C THR A 156 -3.93 -16.93 -13.99
N GLY A 157 -4.80 -16.82 -12.99
CA GLY A 157 -4.75 -15.81 -11.93
C GLY A 157 -5.74 -14.66 -12.13
N VAL A 158 -5.79 -13.76 -11.14
CA VAL A 158 -6.68 -12.59 -11.13
C VAL A 158 -5.83 -11.33 -11.11
N LYS A 159 -6.01 -10.46 -12.11
CA LYS A 159 -5.38 -9.14 -12.21
C LYS A 159 -6.42 -8.07 -11.89
N ILE A 160 -6.05 -7.12 -11.03
CA ILE A 160 -6.90 -6.00 -10.62
C ILE A 160 -6.12 -4.71 -10.74
N GLU A 161 -6.70 -3.76 -11.44
CA GLU A 161 -6.13 -2.43 -11.65
C GLU A 161 -6.76 -1.42 -10.69
N ARG A 162 -5.95 -0.49 -10.21
CA ARG A 162 -6.44 0.63 -9.42
C ARG A 162 -7.16 1.61 -10.36
N PRO A 163 -8.44 1.94 -10.10
CA PRO A 163 -9.19 2.83 -10.97
C PRO A 163 -8.78 4.30 -10.83
N VAL A 164 -8.09 4.64 -9.75
CA VAL A 164 -7.67 6.02 -9.44
C VAL A 164 -6.15 6.13 -9.36
N PRO A 165 -5.57 7.27 -9.75
CA PRO A 165 -4.12 7.44 -9.69
C PRO A 165 -3.59 7.49 -8.25
N TRP A 166 -4.40 7.93 -7.27
CA TRP A 166 -4.01 8.08 -5.87
C TRP A 166 -5.13 7.69 -4.90
N ASN A 167 -4.75 7.03 -3.80
CA ASN A 167 -5.61 6.77 -2.66
C ASN A 167 -5.12 7.63 -1.50
N TYR A 168 -5.99 8.50 -0.99
CA TYR A 168 -5.71 9.36 0.14
C TYR A 168 -6.51 8.90 1.36
N TYR A 169 -5.87 9.00 2.51
CA TYR A 169 -6.46 8.71 3.81
C TYR A 169 -5.76 9.54 4.88
N GLN A 170 -6.48 9.84 5.96
CA GLN A 170 -6.22 10.81 7.03
C GLN A 170 -6.90 12.16 6.78
N ASN A 171 -7.41 12.77 7.84
CA ASN A 171 -7.82 14.17 7.86
C ASN A 171 -6.85 14.94 8.77
N VAL A 172 -6.76 16.26 8.63
CA VAL A 172 -5.92 17.09 9.51
C VAL A 172 -6.32 16.97 10.98
N VAL A 173 -7.58 16.67 11.26
CA VAL A 173 -8.09 16.44 12.63
C VAL A 173 -7.67 15.08 13.18
N THR A 174 -7.32 14.12 12.30
CA THR A 174 -6.88 12.78 12.71
C THR A 174 -5.59 12.84 13.52
N SER A 175 -4.66 13.74 13.19
CA SER A 175 -3.40 13.86 13.93
C SER A 175 -3.57 14.41 15.34
N SER A 176 -4.67 15.10 15.66
CA SER A 176 -4.96 15.60 17.01
C SER A 176 -5.86 14.66 17.82
N CYS A 177 -6.72 13.90 17.15
CA CYS A 177 -7.71 13.05 17.81
C CYS A 177 -7.26 11.58 17.95
N GLU A 178 -6.41 11.08 17.06
CA GLU A 178 -6.04 9.66 17.00
C GLU A 178 -4.56 9.38 17.26
N THR A 179 -3.75 10.39 17.59
CA THR A 179 -2.29 10.24 17.82
C THR A 179 -1.95 9.23 18.92
N PHE A 180 -2.91 8.83 19.75
CA PHE A 180 -2.73 7.82 20.80
C PHE A 180 -2.99 6.36 20.34
N LEU A 181 -3.41 6.12 19.09
CA LEU A 181 -3.73 4.78 18.56
C LEU A 181 -2.90 4.39 17.33
N CYS A 182 -1.88 5.17 16.97
CA CYS A 182 -1.03 4.93 15.80
C CYS A 182 0.02 3.82 16.05
N SER A 183 -0.43 2.65 16.47
CA SER A 183 0.40 1.44 16.48
C SER A 183 -0.35 0.19 16.01
N ASP A 184 -1.59 0.32 15.54
CA ASP A 184 -2.39 -0.84 15.15
C ASP A 184 -2.17 -1.19 13.68
N PHE A 185 -1.59 -2.36 13.49
CA PHE A 185 -1.19 -2.93 12.20
C PHE A 185 -2.36 -3.13 11.20
N CYS A 186 -3.62 -3.18 11.68
CA CYS A 186 -4.83 -3.18 10.86
C CYS A 186 -5.03 -1.90 10.03
N PHE A 187 -4.41 -0.79 10.43
CA PHE A 187 -4.61 0.53 9.85
C PHE A 187 -4.20 0.56 8.37
N ILE A 188 -2.97 0.16 8.03
CA ILE A 188 -2.40 0.31 6.67
C ILE A 188 -3.15 -0.53 5.64
N ILE A 189 -3.54 -1.76 5.97
CA ILE A 189 -4.19 -2.67 5.01
C ILE A 189 -5.62 -2.21 4.70
N PHE A 190 -6.39 -1.82 5.72
CA PHE A 190 -7.79 -1.41 5.56
C PHE A 190 -7.92 -0.16 4.69
N ILE A 191 -7.05 0.81 4.92
CA ILE A 191 -7.01 2.10 4.22
C ILE A 191 -6.78 1.93 2.71
N LEU A 192 -5.81 1.09 2.34
CA LEU A 192 -5.44 0.90 0.95
C LEU A 192 -6.54 0.16 0.16
N PHE A 193 -7.40 -0.60 0.85
CA PHE A 193 -8.38 -1.49 0.24
C PHE A 193 -9.78 -0.90 0.02
N GLN A 194 -10.26 0.02 0.89
CA GLN A 194 -11.62 0.59 0.80
C GLN A 194 -11.96 1.15 -0.61
N ARG A 195 -10.95 1.59 -1.37
CA ARG A 195 -11.12 2.13 -2.73
C ARG A 195 -11.05 1.14 -3.89
N TYR A 196 -10.53 -0.08 -3.70
CA TYR A 196 -10.61 -1.13 -4.72
C TYR A 196 -11.99 -1.81 -4.77
N SER A 197 -12.67 -1.90 -3.61
CA SER A 197 -14.00 -2.55 -3.52
C SER A 197 -15.15 -1.73 -4.11
N CYS A 198 -15.03 -0.41 -4.20
CA CYS A 198 -16.15 0.44 -4.62
C CYS A 198 -16.40 0.49 -6.14
N ILE A 199 -15.47 -0.02 -6.97
CA ILE A 199 -15.45 0.29 -8.42
C ILE A 199 -15.39 -0.96 -9.32
N GLN A 200 -15.16 -2.17 -8.79
CA GLN A 200 -15.09 -3.38 -9.62
C GLN A 200 -16.35 -4.27 -9.44
N PRO A 201 -17.02 -4.69 -10.54
CA PRO A 201 -18.04 -5.73 -10.46
C PRO A 201 -17.43 -7.00 -9.87
N GLN A 202 -18.19 -7.71 -9.04
CA GLN A 202 -17.78 -8.95 -8.40
C GLN A 202 -17.13 -9.90 -9.41
N ALA A 203 -15.98 -10.47 -9.03
CA ALA A 203 -15.29 -11.47 -9.83
C ALA A 203 -16.28 -12.61 -10.22
N PRO A 204 -16.28 -13.09 -11.47
CA PRO A 204 -17.22 -14.11 -11.90
C PRO A 204 -16.90 -15.43 -11.18
N GLY A 205 -17.79 -15.85 -10.27
CA GLY A 205 -17.76 -17.21 -9.71
C GLY A 205 -18.01 -17.37 -8.21
N SER A 206 -18.23 -16.31 -7.43
CA SER A 206 -18.65 -16.45 -6.03
C SER A 206 -20.17 -16.36 -5.91
N SER A 207 -20.84 -17.51 -5.85
CA SER A 207 -22.21 -17.59 -5.29
C SER A 207 -22.10 -17.37 -3.78
N LEU A 208 -22.05 -16.10 -3.36
CA LEU A 208 -22.19 -15.71 -1.96
C LEU A 208 -23.27 -14.62 -1.93
N LYS A 209 -24.35 -14.95 -1.21
CA LYS A 209 -25.60 -14.21 -1.11
C LYS A 209 -25.37 -12.72 -0.88
N SER A 210 -26.19 -11.97 -1.59
CA SER A 210 -26.31 -10.52 -1.71
C SER A 210 -26.78 -9.81 -0.42
N ASP A 211 -26.45 -10.31 0.76
CA ASP A 211 -26.95 -9.76 2.02
C ASP A 211 -25.76 -9.53 2.94
N ILE A 212 -25.15 -8.34 2.84
CA ILE A 212 -24.32 -7.59 3.81
C ILE A 212 -23.46 -6.62 2.97
N LEU A 213 -24.09 -5.54 2.51
CA LEU A 213 -23.39 -4.31 2.18
C LEU A 213 -24.21 -3.17 2.77
N PRO A 214 -23.70 -2.41 3.76
CA PRO A 214 -24.34 -1.14 4.10
C PRO A 214 -24.24 -0.24 2.86
N SER A 215 -25.41 0.22 2.42
CA SER A 215 -25.72 0.99 1.21
C SER A 215 -25.15 2.42 1.19
N GLY A 216 -23.96 2.63 1.77
CA GLY A 216 -23.36 3.95 1.97
C GLY A 216 -22.09 4.26 1.17
N CYS A 217 -21.45 3.29 0.49
CA CYS A 217 -20.12 3.53 -0.09
C CYS A 217 -20.09 4.28 -1.44
N CYS A 218 -21.24 4.50 -2.09
CA CYS A 218 -21.30 5.14 -3.40
C CYS A 218 -22.40 6.20 -3.46
N LYS A 219 -22.25 7.29 -2.70
CA LYS A 219 -22.84 8.59 -3.05
C LYS A 219 -21.73 9.62 -3.05
N TYR A 220 -21.29 9.99 -4.25
CA TYR A 220 -20.65 11.28 -4.48
C TYR A 220 -21.76 12.19 -5.00
N GLU A 221 -22.14 13.20 -4.21
CA GLU A 221 -22.69 14.45 -4.76
C GLU A 221 -21.55 15.26 -5.38
#